data_AF-A0A937VJW6-F1
#
_entry.id   AF-A0A937VJW6-F1
#
_cell.length_a   1.000
_cell.length_b   1.000
_cell.length_c   1.000
_cell.angle_alpha   90.00
_cell.angle_beta   90.00
_cell.angle_gamma   90.00
#
_symmetry.space_group_name_H-M   'P 1'
#
loop_
_entity.id
_entity.type
_entity.pdbx_description
1 polymer ?
#
loop_
_entity_poly.entity_id
_entity_poly.type
_entity_poly.pdbx_seq_one_letter_code
_entity_poly.pdbx_strand_id
1 'polypeptide(L)' 'GLPTVPSQANFVLVGTRGLRCAPEQAGEMLMSRGVIVRDGAALGLPGWLRVSVGTQHEIEALIERLSRLVPA' A
#
# COMPACT_ATOMS: atom_id res chain seq x y z
N GLY A 1 2.11 -8.34 -10.36
CA GLY A 1 1.22 -7.76 -9.34
C GLY A 1 1.91 -7.75 -7.99
N LEU A 2 1.48 -6.90 -7.07
CA LEU A 2 2.02 -6.88 -5.71
C LEU A 2 1.44 -8.03 -4.88
N PRO A 3 2.21 -8.63 -3.95
CA PRO A 3 1.70 -9.69 -3.08
C PRO A 3 0.61 -9.14 -2.16
N THR A 4 -0.48 -9.88 -2.00
CA THR A 4 -1.60 -9.55 -1.11
C THR A 4 -2.02 -10.75 -0.28
N VAL A 5 -2.62 -10.49 0.88
CA VAL A 5 -3.19 -11.53 1.75
C VAL A 5 -4.72 -11.51 1.62
N PRO A 6 -5.37 -12.68 1.42
CA PRO A 6 -6.83 -12.76 1.46
C PRO A 6 -7.37 -12.18 2.76
N SER A 7 -8.31 -11.25 2.66
CA SER A 7 -8.86 -10.54 3.81
C SER A 7 -10.35 -10.78 3.96
N GLN A 8 -10.79 -10.93 5.21
CA GLN A 8 -12.20 -10.96 5.63
C GLN A 8 -12.56 -9.70 6.43
N ALA A 9 -11.72 -8.65 6.34
CA ALA A 9 -11.87 -7.38 7.05
C ALA A 9 -12.02 -6.21 6.07
N ASN A 10 -12.19 -5.00 6.61
CA ASN A 10 -12.24 -3.73 5.86
C ASN A 10 -10.83 -3.19 5.49
N PHE A 11 -9.85 -4.07 5.32
CA PHE A 11 -8.51 -3.72 4.86
C PHE A 11 -7.83 -4.89 4.16
N VAL A 12 -6.83 -4.62 3.35
CA VAL A 12 -5.98 -5.62 2.69
C VAL A 12 -4.52 -5.34 3.04
N LEU A 13 -3.76 -6.38 3.32
CA LEU A 13 -2.30 -6.28 3.42
C LEU A 13 -1.72 -6.36 2.01
N VAL A 14 -0.92 -5.35 1.65
CA VAL A 14 -0.23 -5.25 0.36
C VAL A 14 1.26 -5.23 0.63
N GLY A 15 2.00 -6.22 0.14
CA GLY A 15 3.44 -6.25 0.33
C GLY A 15 4.15 -5.30 -0.63
N THR A 16 5.21 -4.67 -0.15
CA THR A 16 5.98 -3.67 -0.89
C THR A 16 7.12 -4.29 -1.71
N ARG A 17 7.28 -5.61 -1.66
CA ARG A 17 8.28 -6.34 -2.45
C ARG A 17 8.02 -6.11 -3.94
N GLY A 18 9.03 -5.55 -4.61
CA GLY A 18 8.95 -5.21 -6.03
C GLY A 18 8.50 -3.78 -6.30
N LEU A 19 8.35 -2.92 -5.30
CA LEU A 19 8.32 -1.47 -5.51
C LEU A 19 9.73 -0.93 -5.79
N ARG A 20 9.82 0.22 -6.46
CA ARG A 20 11.11 0.90 -6.75
C ARG A 20 11.72 1.61 -5.54
N CYS A 21 10.97 1.74 -4.45
CA CYS A 21 11.42 2.38 -3.21
C CYS A 21 11.72 1.36 -2.12
N ALA A 22 12.39 1.81 -1.06
CA ALA A 22 12.55 1.01 0.14
C ALA A 22 11.17 0.71 0.78
N PRO A 23 10.99 -0.46 1.41
CA PRO A 23 9.74 -0.85 2.06
C PRO A 23 9.19 0.20 3.04
N GLU A 24 10.07 0.81 3.83
CA GLU A 24 9.76 1.81 4.86
C GLU A 24 9.32 3.15 4.26
N GLN A 25 9.75 3.43 3.03
CA GLN A 25 9.44 4.68 2.32
C GLN A 25 8.11 4.62 1.56
N ALA A 26 7.56 3.42 1.34
CA ALA A 26 6.37 3.24 0.50
C ALA A 26 5.15 4.00 1.05
N GLY A 27 4.94 3.97 2.36
CA GLY A 27 3.85 4.68 3.02
C GLY A 27 3.98 6.20 2.90
N GLU A 28 5.16 6.74 3.20
CA GLU A 28 5.46 8.18 3.08
C GLU A 28 5.31 8.69 1.64
N MET A 29 5.74 7.89 0.67
CA MET A 29 5.60 8.23 -0.75
C MET A 29 4.15 8.22 -1.24
N LEU A 30 3.30 7.34 -0.72
CA LEU A 30 1.86 7.40 -1.01
C LEU A 30 1.23 8.62 -0.32
N MET A 31 1.64 8.91 0.91
CA MET A 31 1.15 10.05 1.69
C MET A 31 1.47 11.38 1.00
N SER A 32 2.69 11.55 0.48
CA SER A 32 3.07 12.76 -0.28
C SER A 32 2.30 12.92 -1.60
N ARG A 33 1.63 11.86 -2.06
CA ARG A 33 0.74 11.86 -3.23
C ARG A 33 -0.74 11.94 -2.85
N GLY A 34 -1.06 12.19 -1.58
CA GLY A 34 -2.42 12.35 -1.07
C GLY A 34 -3.13 11.03 -0.73
N VAL A 35 -2.40 9.93 -0.58
CA VAL A 35 -2.96 8.63 -0.17
C VAL A 35 -2.35 8.18 1.15
N ILE A 36 -3.18 8.10 2.18
CA ILE A 36 -2.74 7.69 3.52
C ILE A 36 -2.97 6.19 3.68
N VAL A 37 -1.90 5.45 3.96
CA VAL A 37 -1.92 4.03 4.32
C VAL A 37 -1.21 3.85 5.66
N ARG A 38 -1.47 2.73 6.33
CA ARG A 38 -0.73 2.37 7.56
C ARG A 38 0.44 1.48 7.22
N ASP A 39 1.62 1.82 7.75
CA ASP A 39 2.78 0.95 7.70
C ASP A 39 2.52 -0.32 8.53
N GLY A 40 2.74 -1.49 7.93
CA GLY A 40 2.64 -2.79 8.58
C GLY A 40 3.75 -3.03 9.60
N ALA A 41 4.87 -2.29 9.56
CA ALA A 41 5.91 -2.35 10.58
C ALA A 41 5.35 -2.06 11.99
N ALA A 42 4.39 -1.14 12.11
CA ALA A 42 3.68 -0.86 13.37
C ALA A 42 2.85 -2.04 13.90
N LEU A 43 2.61 -3.05 13.05
CA LEU A 43 1.92 -4.30 13.37
C LEU A 43 2.88 -5.50 13.45
N GLY A 44 4.20 -5.28 13.40
CA GLY A 44 5.21 -6.35 13.37
C GLY A 44 5.39 -7.00 11.99
N LEU A 45 4.91 -6.37 10.91
CA LEU A 45 4.94 -6.86 9.53
C LEU A 45 5.72 -5.89 8.62
N PRO A 46 7.05 -5.75 8.80
CA PRO A 46 7.85 -4.87 7.95
C PRO A 46 7.74 -5.27 6.47
N GLY A 47 7.65 -4.27 5.60
CA GLY A 47 7.46 -4.46 4.17
C GLY A 47 6.04 -4.84 3.74
N TRP A 48 5.06 -4.63 4.62
CA TRP A 48 3.64 -4.67 4.29
C TRP A 48 3.00 -3.31 4.54
N LEU A 49 2.01 -2.97 3.73
CA LEU A 49 1.12 -1.84 3.93
C LEU A 49 -0.26 -2.37 4.30
N ARG A 50 -0.89 -1.79 5.31
CA ARG A 50 -2.29 -2.07 5.65
C ARG A 50 -3.19 -1.02 5.00
N VAL A 51 -3.77 -1.40 3.88
CA VAL A 51 -4.66 -0.56 3.06
C VAL A 51 -6.09 -0.74 3.53
N SER A 52 -6.74 0.29 4.05
CA SER A 52 -8.18 0.25 4.35
C SER A 52 -9.01 0.30 3.07
N VAL A 53 -10.10 -0.49 3.02
CA VAL A 53 -11.05 -0.47 1.91
C VAL A 53 -12.07 0.63 2.16
N GLY A 54 -11.88 1.76 1.47
CA GLY A 54 -12.79 2.91 1.50
C GLY A 54 -13.79 2.90 0.35
N THR A 55 -14.11 4.09 -0.15
CA THR A 55 -14.92 4.30 -1.35
C THR A 55 -14.17 3.84 -2.62
N GLN A 56 -14.92 3.57 -3.69
CA GLN A 56 -14.33 3.21 -4.98
C GLN A 56 -13.33 4.26 -5.48
N HIS A 57 -13.66 5.54 -5.36
CA HIS A 57 -12.79 6.64 -5.78
C HIS A 57 -11.45 6.66 -5.02
N GLU A 58 -11.49 6.43 -3.69
CA GLU A 58 -10.27 6.35 -2.88
C GLU A 58 -9.39 5.16 -3.29
N ILE A 59 -10.01 4.02 -3.62
CA ILE A 59 -9.28 2.82 -4.07
C ILE A 59 -8.69 3.00 -5.46
N GLU A 60 -9.41 3.63 -6.39
CA GLU A 60 -8.89 3.99 -7.71
C GLU A 60 -7.69 4.95 -7.58
N ALA A 61 -7.80 5.98 -6.75
CA ALA A 61 -6.73 6.93 -6.47
C ALA A 61 -5.49 6.24 -5.88
N LEU A 62 -5.68 5.31 -4.94
CA LEU A 62 -4.62 4.46 -4.39
C LEU A 62 -3.94 3.63 -5.48
N ILE A 63 -4.72 2.89 -6.28
CA ILE A 63 -4.17 2.00 -7.32
C ILE A 63 -3.35 2.81 -8.32
N GLU A 64 -3.87 3.96 -8.76
CA GLU A 64 -3.17 4.87 -9.67
C GLU A 64 -1.81 5.30 -9.10
N ARG A 65 -1.78 5.78 -7.84
CA ARG A 65 -0.54 6.25 -7.21
C ARG A 65 0.43 5.13 -6.89
N LEU A 66 -0.08 3.97 -6.47
CA LEU A 66 0.73 2.79 -6.19
C LEU A 66 1.37 2.23 -7.47
N SER A 67 0.68 2.26 -8.60
CA SER A 67 1.23 1.81 -9.89
C SER A 67 2.48 2.59 -10.31
N ARG A 68 2.56 3.89 -9.97
CA ARG A 68 3.73 4.74 -10.22
C ARG A 68 4.96 4.29 -9.42
N LEU A 69 4.78 3.47 -8.38
CA LEU A 69 5.85 2.92 -7.56
C LEU A 69 6.32 1.53 -8.02
N VAL A 70 5.59 0.89 -8.93
CA VAL A 70 5.95 -0.42 -9.50
C VAL A 70 6.91 -0.24 -10.68
N PRO A 71 7.93 -1.10 -10.85
CA PRO A 71 8.73 -1.27 -12.07
C PRO A 71 7.92 -1.31 -13.37
N ALA A 72 8.52 -0.88 -14.47
CA ALA A 72 7.87 -0.87 -15.78
C ALA A 72 7.95 -2.28 -16.39
#